data_AF-A0A6G0S7K2-F1
#
_entry.id   AF-A0A6G0S7K2-F1
#
_cell.length_a   1.000
_cell.length_b   1.000
_cell.length_c   1.000
_cell.angle_alpha   90.00
_cell.angle_beta   90.00
_cell.angle_gamma   90.00
#
_symmetry.space_group_name_H-M   'P 1'
#
loop_
_entity.id
_entity.type
_entity.pdbx_description
1 polymer ?
#
loop_
_entity_poly.entity_id
_entity_poly.type
_entity_poly.pdbx_seq_one_letter_code
_entity_poly.pdbx_strand_id
1 'polypeptide(L)'
;MYVIPGSITPHLQAGDIGIYKPFKDLLYMEINAWKESDKVEYTRFGNPRMPVVAVVCEWVKKAWRDTDSNTVINSVSAAGFADSYLDWHVGKHDVYGARLCTSREAADEDHEYMGNFNLDELHDALDDAALIDE
;
A
#
# COMPACT_ATOMS: atom_id res chain seq x y z
N MET A 1 12.69 -6.62 -14.53
CA MET A 1 12.84 -5.31 -13.84
C MET A 1 12.06 -4.29 -14.63
N TYR A 2 10.99 -3.73 -14.06
CA TYR A 2 10.23 -2.65 -14.69
C TYR A 2 10.75 -1.33 -14.13
N VAL A 3 11.22 -0.45 -15.01
CA VAL A 3 11.68 0.89 -14.63
C VAL A 3 10.50 1.84 -14.78
N ILE A 4 10.03 2.40 -13.67
CA ILE A 4 9.05 3.50 -13.71
C ILE A 4 9.83 4.77 -14.04
N PRO A 5 9.52 5.47 -15.15
CA PRO A 5 10.15 6.74 -15.47
C PRO A 5 9.87 7.75 -14.35
N GLY A 6 10.90 8.49 -13.91
CA GLY A 6 10.78 9.42 -12.77
C GLY A 6 9.70 10.50 -12.94
N SER A 7 9.29 10.80 -14.17
CA SER A 7 8.19 11.73 -14.47
C SER A 7 6.79 11.17 -14.20
N ILE A 8 6.65 9.86 -13.95
CA ILE A 8 5.37 9.18 -13.77
C ILE A 8 5.07 8.90 -12.29
N THR A 9 6.07 8.98 -11.41
CA THR A 9 5.92 8.81 -9.97
C THR A 9 4.72 9.58 -9.38
N PRO A 10 4.49 10.88 -9.70
CA PRO A 10 3.32 11.62 -9.20
C PRO A 10 1.97 11.11 -9.72
N HIS A 11 1.95 10.34 -10.81
CA HIS A 11 0.75 9.82 -11.47
C HIS A 11 0.42 8.37 -11.10
N LEU A 12 1.28 7.71 -10.33
CA LEU A 12 1.09 6.29 -9.98
C LEU A 12 1.22 6.01 -8.48
N GLN A 13 1.85 6.90 -7.70
CA GLN A 13 2.22 6.61 -6.31
C GLN A 13 1.30 7.33 -5.32
N ALA A 14 0.03 6.89 -5.23
CA ALA A 14 -0.92 7.34 -4.21
C ALA A 14 -0.37 7.24 -2.77
N GLY A 15 0.49 6.25 -2.54
CA GLY A 15 1.30 6.09 -1.32
C GLY A 15 2.01 7.37 -0.91
N ASP A 16 2.84 7.90 -1.81
CA ASP A 16 3.64 9.10 -1.56
C ASP A 16 2.81 10.39 -1.60
N ILE A 17 1.68 10.40 -2.31
CA ILE A 17 0.79 11.56 -2.42
C ILE A 17 0.12 11.89 -1.09
N GLY A 18 -0.40 10.88 -0.39
CA GLY A 18 -1.20 11.17 0.81
C GLY A 18 -1.35 10.04 1.81
N ILE A 19 -1.10 8.79 1.44
CA ILE A 19 -1.32 7.64 2.35
C ILE A 19 -0.18 7.50 3.37
N TYR A 20 1.07 7.59 2.93
CA TYR A 20 2.21 7.25 3.77
C TYR A 20 2.43 8.20 4.93
N LYS A 21 2.08 9.48 4.79
CA LYS A 21 2.23 10.44 5.87
C LYS A 21 1.36 10.08 7.09
N PRO A 22 0.03 10.05 7.00
CA PRO A 22 -0.84 9.71 8.13
C PRO A 22 -0.61 8.28 8.64
N PHE A 23 -0.37 7.33 7.75
CA PHE A 23 0.00 5.96 8.16
C PHE A 23 1.28 5.95 9.02
N LYS A 24 2.33 6.65 8.59
CA LYS A 24 3.58 6.75 9.36
C LYS A 24 3.36 7.48 10.68
N ASP A 25 2.54 8.53 10.70
CA ASP A 25 2.22 9.26 11.93
C ASP A 25 1.55 8.34 12.97
N LEU A 26 0.59 7.51 12.55
CA LEU A 26 -0.04 6.49 13.41
C LEU A 26 0.97 5.42 13.88
N LEU A 27 1.82 4.93 12.98
CA LEU A 27 2.86 3.96 13.34
C LEU A 27 3.86 4.56 14.35
N TYR A 28 4.21 5.85 14.20
CA TYR A 28 5.06 6.57 15.15
C TYR A 28 4.42 6.65 16.53
N MET A 29 3.09 6.81 16.62
CA MET A 29 2.39 6.80 17.90
C MET A 29 2.52 5.45 18.62
N GLU A 30 2.34 4.32 17.92
CA GLU A 30 2.53 2.98 18.50
C GLU A 30 3.96 2.75 18.98
N ILE A 31 4.95 3.17 18.18
CA ILE A 31 6.37 3.06 18.54
C ILE A 31 6.69 3.88 19.79
N ASN A 32 6.16 5.11 19.91
CA ASN A 32 6.40 5.96 21.07
C ASN A 32 5.68 5.41 22.32
N ALA A 33 4.44 4.93 22.18
CA ALA A 33 3.73 4.27 23.27
C ALA A 33 4.49 3.04 23.78
N TRP A 34 5.10 2.26 22.88
CA TRP A 34 5.97 1.16 23.28
C TRP A 34 7.23 1.65 24.00
N LYS A 35 7.92 2.68 23.49
CA LYS A 35 9.12 3.26 24.12
C LYS A 35 8.87 3.78 25.53
N GLU A 36 7.67 4.27 25.80
CA GLU A 36 7.24 4.78 27.12
C GLU A 36 6.70 3.68 28.04
N SER A 37 6.57 2.45 27.56
CA SER A 37 6.05 1.32 28.32
C SER A 37 7.15 0.51 29.03
N ASP A 38 6.75 -0.27 30.04
CA ASP A 38 7.63 -1.22 30.72
C ASP A 38 8.02 -2.44 29.86
N LYS A 39 7.56 -2.51 28.59
CA LYS A 39 7.84 -3.61 27.65
C LYS A 39 9.15 -3.42 26.88
N VAL A 40 9.85 -2.29 27.08
CA VAL A 40 11.13 -2.04 26.43
C VAL A 40 12.22 -2.80 27.17
N GLU A 41 12.83 -3.76 26.49
CA GLU A 41 14.06 -4.35 26.98
C GLU A 41 15.26 -3.49 26.57
N TYR A 42 16.30 -3.46 27.39
CA TYR A 42 17.50 -2.69 27.10
C TYR A 42 18.72 -3.60 26.92
N THR A 43 19.61 -3.19 26.04
CA THR A 43 20.94 -3.79 25.92
C THR A 43 21.79 -3.43 27.14
N ARG A 44 22.90 -4.14 27.37
CA ARG A 44 23.84 -3.84 28.46
C ARG A 44 24.39 -2.40 28.44
N PHE A 45 24.30 -1.72 27.30
CA PHE A 45 24.77 -0.35 27.10
C PHE A 45 23.64 0.69 27.21
N GLY A 46 22.43 0.30 27.59
CA GLY A 46 21.29 1.21 27.78
C GLY A 46 20.53 1.57 26.51
N ASN A 47 20.83 0.97 25.35
CA ASN A 47 20.02 1.15 24.14
C ASN A 47 18.79 0.24 24.17
N PRO A 48 17.59 0.72 23.78
CA PRO A 48 16.42 -0.13 23.58
C PRO A 48 16.73 -1.30 22.64
N ARG A 49 16.32 -2.50 23.01
CA ARG A 49 16.32 -3.67 22.12
C ARG A 49 15.18 -3.53 21.14
N MET A 50 15.37 -4.10 19.95
CA MET A 50 14.30 -4.15 18.97
C MET A 50 13.10 -4.93 19.54
N PRO A 51 11.86 -4.45 19.32
CA PRO A 51 10.68 -5.26 19.56
C PRO A 51 10.72 -6.53 18.71
N VAL A 52 10.06 -7.58 19.17
CA VAL A 52 9.87 -8.80 18.37
C VAL A 52 9.04 -8.47 17.12
N VAL A 53 9.30 -9.17 16.01
CA VAL A 53 8.67 -8.90 14.71
C VAL A 53 7.15 -8.92 14.80
N ALA A 54 6.57 -9.89 15.52
CA ALA A 54 5.13 -9.99 15.73
C ALA A 54 4.52 -8.71 16.32
N VAL A 55 5.19 -8.05 17.27
CA VAL A 55 4.72 -6.78 17.86
C VAL A 55 4.75 -5.66 16.83
N VAL A 56 5.78 -5.60 15.99
CA VAL A 56 5.88 -4.62 14.91
C VAL A 56 4.77 -4.85 13.87
N CYS A 57 4.50 -6.10 13.50
CA CYS A 57 3.41 -6.45 12.58
C CYS A 57 2.05 -5.98 13.10
N GLU A 58 1.78 -6.14 14.40
CA GLU A 58 0.54 -5.66 15.01
C GLU A 58 0.42 -4.12 14.96
N TRP A 59 1.52 -3.39 15.16
CA TRP A 59 1.52 -1.94 14.99
C TRP A 59 1.25 -1.52 13.56
N VAL A 60 1.84 -2.21 12.57
CA VAL A 60 1.57 -1.95 11.15
C VAL A 60 0.11 -2.24 10.81
N LYS A 61 -0.43 -3.39 11.22
CA LYS A 61 -1.84 -3.76 11.01
C LYS A 61 -2.78 -2.72 11.63
N LYS A 62 -2.50 -2.31 12.86
CA LYS A 62 -3.30 -1.29 13.57
C LYS A 62 -3.22 0.07 12.89
N ALA A 63 -2.02 0.57 12.62
CA ALA A 63 -1.84 1.86 11.95
C ALA A 63 -2.49 1.89 10.56
N TRP A 64 -2.46 0.77 9.83
CA TRP A 64 -3.15 0.64 8.54
C TRP A 64 -4.68 0.70 8.70
N ARG A 65 -5.23 -0.08 9.63
CA ARG A 65 -6.68 -0.08 9.92
C ARG A 65 -7.18 1.29 10.39
N ASP A 66 -6.36 2.01 11.14
CA ASP A 66 -6.70 3.32 11.69
C ASP A 66 -6.45 4.46 10.66
N THR A 67 -5.82 4.15 9.51
CA THR A 67 -5.67 5.12 8.42
C THR A 67 -7.03 5.35 7.75
N ASP A 68 -7.46 6.61 7.70
CA ASP A 68 -8.77 6.99 7.16
C ASP A 68 -8.95 6.56 5.69
N SER A 69 -10.04 5.84 5.43
CA SER A 69 -10.35 5.34 4.08
C SER A 69 -10.55 6.47 3.08
N ASN A 70 -11.07 7.63 3.49
CA ASN A 70 -11.21 8.77 2.57
C ASN A 70 -9.83 9.30 2.14
N THR A 71 -8.85 9.31 3.04
CA THR A 71 -7.46 9.66 2.70
C THR A 71 -6.90 8.73 1.64
N VAL A 72 -7.16 7.42 1.75
CA VAL A 72 -6.75 6.42 0.74
C VAL A 72 -7.44 6.71 -0.60
N ILE A 73 -8.77 6.82 -0.60
CA ILE A 73 -9.57 7.08 -1.81
C ILE A 73 -9.12 8.38 -2.48
N ASN A 74 -8.99 9.48 -1.72
CA ASN A 74 -8.56 10.77 -2.24
C ASN A 74 -7.14 10.73 -2.80
N SER A 75 -6.24 9.97 -2.17
CA SER A 75 -4.86 9.82 -2.67
C SER A 75 -4.81 9.02 -3.98
N VAL A 76 -5.63 7.98 -4.11
CA VAL A 76 -5.76 7.18 -5.33
C VAL A 76 -6.35 8.03 -6.46
N SER A 77 -7.41 8.79 -6.19
CA SER A 77 -7.98 9.73 -7.16
C SER A 77 -6.98 10.83 -7.55
N ALA A 78 -6.22 11.36 -6.59
CA ALA A 78 -5.21 12.38 -6.83
C ALA A 78 -4.01 11.86 -7.65
N ALA A 79 -3.64 10.58 -7.51
CA ALA A 79 -2.69 9.93 -8.40
C ALA A 79 -3.23 9.86 -9.85
N GLY A 80 -4.53 10.04 -10.05
CA GLY A 80 -5.14 10.04 -11.38
C GLY A 80 -5.75 8.71 -11.76
N PHE A 81 -6.08 7.85 -10.78
CA PHE A 81 -6.91 6.68 -11.01
C PHE A 81 -8.39 7.06 -10.89
N ALA A 82 -9.21 6.37 -11.68
CA ALA A 82 -10.65 6.51 -11.74
C ALA A 82 -11.28 5.14 -11.97
N ASP A 83 -12.61 5.05 -11.94
CA ASP A 83 -13.32 3.79 -12.15
C ASP A 83 -13.03 3.18 -13.52
N SER A 84 -12.93 4.03 -14.55
CA SER A 84 -12.54 3.63 -15.91
C SER A 84 -11.06 3.92 -16.18
N TYR A 85 -10.34 2.97 -16.78
CA TYR A 85 -8.94 3.18 -17.15
C TYR A 85 -8.74 4.21 -18.26
N LEU A 86 -9.77 4.47 -19.07
CA LEU A 86 -9.75 5.54 -20.07
C LEU A 86 -9.68 6.92 -19.40
N ASP A 87 -10.17 7.02 -18.18
CA ASP A 87 -10.13 8.26 -17.42
C ASP A 87 -8.85 8.47 -16.64
N TRP A 88 -8.01 7.43 -16.54
CA TRP A 88 -6.75 7.52 -15.82
C TRP A 88 -5.83 8.55 -16.45
N HIS A 89 -5.13 9.32 -15.61
CA HIS A 89 -4.16 10.31 -16.08
C HIS A 89 -3.08 9.67 -16.97
N VAL A 90 -2.61 8.47 -16.61
CA VAL A 90 -1.62 7.73 -17.43
C VAL A 90 -2.19 7.24 -18.77
N GLY A 91 -3.50 6.93 -18.84
CA GLY A 91 -4.17 6.56 -20.10
C GLY A 91 -4.24 7.72 -21.10
N LYS A 92 -4.26 8.96 -20.59
CA LYS A 92 -4.24 10.20 -21.37
C LYS A 92 -2.81 10.69 -21.69
N HIS A 93 -1.78 9.99 -21.24
CA HIS A 93 -0.39 10.39 -21.46
C HIS A 93 0.01 10.19 -22.94
N ASP A 94 0.61 11.21 -23.55
CA ASP A 94 1.05 11.22 -24.96
C ASP A 94 2.01 10.09 -25.35
N VAL A 95 2.97 9.74 -24.47
CA VAL A 95 3.97 8.69 -24.72
C VAL A 95 3.44 7.29 -24.35
N TYR A 96 2.77 7.15 -23.22
CA TYR A 96 2.46 5.84 -22.63
C TYR A 96 0.98 5.43 -22.73
N GLY A 97 0.08 6.40 -22.87
CA GLY A 97 -1.36 6.21 -22.80
C GLY A 97 -1.88 5.25 -23.87
N ALA A 98 -1.51 5.47 -25.13
CA ALA A 98 -1.94 4.60 -26.23
C ALA A 98 -1.54 3.13 -26.01
N ARG A 99 -0.30 2.86 -25.58
CA ARG A 99 0.17 1.49 -25.31
C ARG A 99 -0.54 0.86 -24.12
N LEU A 100 -0.83 1.65 -23.08
CA LEU A 100 -1.56 1.19 -21.91
C LEU A 100 -3.00 0.82 -22.26
N CYS A 101 -3.71 1.70 -22.99
CA CYS A 101 -5.09 1.46 -23.39
C CYS A 101 -5.20 0.22 -24.28
N THR A 102 -4.38 0.10 -25.34
CA THR A 102 -4.41 -1.09 -26.20
C THR A 102 -4.09 -2.38 -25.45
N SER A 103 -3.18 -2.33 -24.47
CA SER A 103 -2.88 -3.49 -23.64
C SER A 103 -4.03 -3.88 -22.71
N ARG A 104 -4.83 -2.89 -22.25
CA ARG A 104 -6.01 -3.16 -21.41
C ARG A 104 -7.20 -3.62 -22.23
N GLU A 105 -7.45 -3.02 -23.38
CA GLU A 105 -8.47 -3.45 -24.34
C GLU A 105 -8.25 -4.93 -24.72
N ALA A 106 -7.01 -5.32 -25.05
CA ALA A 106 -6.68 -6.72 -25.33
C ALA A 106 -6.90 -7.64 -24.12
N ALA A 107 -6.63 -7.15 -22.89
CA ALA A 107 -6.86 -7.93 -21.68
C ALA A 107 -8.36 -8.08 -21.36
N ASP A 108 -9.19 -7.06 -21.63
CA ASP A 108 -10.64 -7.09 -21.46
C ASP A 108 -11.32 -8.02 -22.48
N GLU A 109 -10.79 -8.07 -23.72
CA GLU A 109 -11.22 -9.02 -24.76
C GLU A 109 -10.88 -10.48 -24.40
N ASP A 110 -9.76 -10.71 -23.73
CA ASP A 110 -9.41 -12.02 -23.15
C ASP A 110 -10.20 -12.35 -21.87
N HIS A 111 -10.91 -11.37 -21.29
CA HIS A 111 -11.56 -11.45 -19.97
C HIS A 111 -13.00 -12.00 -19.97
N GLU A 112 -13.46 -12.63 -21.07
CA GLU A 112 -14.69 -13.44 -21.01
C GLU A 112 -14.51 -14.73 -20.18
N TYR A 113 -13.29 -14.99 -19.64
CA TYR A 113 -12.95 -16.20 -18.87
C TYR A 113 -12.16 -16.01 -17.56
N MET A 114 -11.86 -14.78 -17.10
CA MET A 114 -11.14 -14.60 -15.84
C MET A 114 -12.06 -14.04 -14.75
N GLY A 115 -12.24 -14.85 -13.71
CA GLY A 115 -13.16 -14.61 -12.61
C GLY A 115 -12.94 -13.26 -11.90
N ASN A 116 -14.05 -12.71 -11.43
CA ASN A 116 -14.16 -11.62 -10.48
C ASN A 116 -12.96 -11.59 -9.52
N PHE A 117 -12.17 -10.51 -9.50
CA PHE A 117 -11.08 -10.34 -8.53
C PHE A 117 -11.67 -10.47 -7.12
N ASN A 118 -11.48 -11.64 -6.49
CA ASN A 118 -12.11 -11.94 -5.22
C ASN A 118 -11.36 -11.22 -4.10
N LEU A 119 -11.95 -10.13 -3.63
CA LEU A 119 -11.37 -9.32 -2.56
C LEU A 119 -11.19 -10.14 -1.26
N ASP A 120 -12.02 -11.17 -1.08
CA ASP A 120 -11.95 -12.08 0.08
C ASP A 120 -10.73 -13.00 -0.01
N GLU A 121 -10.36 -13.49 -1.20
CA GLU A 121 -9.17 -14.32 -1.42
C GLU A 121 -7.87 -13.52 -1.21
N LEU A 122 -7.88 -12.22 -1.51
CA LEU A 122 -6.76 -11.33 -1.21
C LEU A 122 -6.64 -11.06 0.30
N HIS A 123 -7.76 -11.02 1.03
CA HIS A 123 -7.77 -10.87 2.48
C HIS A 123 -7.19 -12.13 3.15
N ASP A 124 -7.67 -13.30 2.72
CA ASP A 124 -7.20 -14.61 3.21
C ASP A 124 -5.71 -14.81 2.91
N ALA A 125 -5.24 -14.45 1.71
CA ALA A 125 -3.81 -14.54 1.37
C ALA A 125 -2.90 -13.61 2.20
N LEU A 126 -3.43 -12.47 2.66
CA LEU A 126 -2.69 -11.55 3.53
C LEU A 126 -2.64 -12.05 4.98
N ASP A 127 -3.67 -12.76 5.42
CA ASP A 127 -3.71 -13.44 6.72
C ASP A 127 -2.83 -14.71 6.72
N ASP A 128 -2.77 -15.45 5.62
CA ASP A 128 -1.88 -16.61 5.45
C ASP A 128 -0.39 -16.22 5.40
N ALA A 129 -0.06 -15.01 4.91
CA ALA A 129 1.30 -14.47 4.99
C ALA A 129 1.77 -14.22 6.44
N ALA A 130 0.85 -14.20 7.42
CA ALA A 130 1.18 -14.15 8.84
C ALA A 130 1.51 -15.52 9.46
N LEU A 131 1.44 -16.61 8.68
CA LEU A 131 1.70 -17.98 9.14
C LEU A 131 3.04 -18.56 8.65
N ILE A 132 3.88 -17.79 7.96
CA ILE A 132 5.23 -18.23 7.59
C ILE A 132 6.21 -17.84 8.71
N ASP A 133 6.10 -18.52 9.86
CA ASP A 133 7.21 -18.75 10.77
C ASP A 133 6.83 -19.90 11.72
N GLU A 134 7.17 -21.13 11.30
CA GLU A 134 7.48 -22.25 12.20
C GLU A 134 8.82 -22.87 11.79
#